data_AF-A0AAJ6TSM1-F1
#
_entry.id   AF-A0AAJ6TSM1-F1
#
_cell.length_a   1.000
_cell.length_b   1.000
_cell.length_c   1.000
_cell.angle_alpha   90.00
_cell.angle_beta   90.00
_cell.angle_gamma   90.00
#
_symmetry.space_group_name_H-M   'P 1'
#
loop_
_entity.id
_entity.type
_entity.pdbx_description
1 polymer ?
#
loop_
_entity_poly.entity_id
_entity_poly.type
_entity_poly.pdbx_seq_one_letter_code
_entity_poly.pdbx_strand_id
1 'polypeptide(L)'
;MARVPIFAPKFMIILSLIFSFSTILVNGDQDHEFVRSMDRKLLGLKKEKLSHFKVYWHDILTGPNPSSIQVVPPLNTSITAFGLVRMIDNPLTLGPEMSSRLVGKAQGFYAQASQQDLGLLMAMNLAFIE
;
A
#
# COMPACT_ATOMS: atom_id res chain seq x y z
N MET A 1 20.46 3.74 68.33
CA MET A 1 20.34 5.07 67.72
C MET A 1 20.96 5.01 66.33
N ALA A 2 20.16 4.88 65.27
CA ALA A 2 20.64 4.88 63.88
C ALA A 2 19.62 5.66 63.03
N ARG A 3 20.04 6.80 62.46
CA ARG A 3 19.21 7.64 61.61
C ARG A 3 19.36 7.14 60.18
N VAL A 4 18.26 6.70 59.57
CA VAL A 4 18.19 6.37 58.14
C VAL A 4 18.15 7.70 57.36
N PRO A 5 19.06 7.93 56.39
CA PRO A 5 19.07 9.18 55.65
C PRO A 5 17.95 9.18 54.61
N ILE A 6 17.04 10.15 54.71
CA ILE A 6 15.98 10.42 53.73
C ILE A 6 16.63 11.15 52.54
N PHE A 7 17.20 10.41 51.59
CA PHE A 7 17.76 10.96 50.34
C PHE A 7 17.01 10.50 49.07
N ALA A 8 15.89 9.80 49.22
CA ALA A 8 15.21 9.14 48.10
C ALA A 8 14.38 10.04 47.14
N PRO A 9 13.72 11.14 47.54
CA PRO A 9 12.73 11.76 46.65
C PRO A 9 13.37 12.58 45.51
N LYS A 10 14.49 13.28 45.79
CA LYS A 10 15.17 14.09 44.77
C LYS A 10 15.90 13.23 43.72
N PHE A 11 16.46 12.11 44.14
CA PHE A 11 17.12 11.16 43.22
C PHE A 11 16.11 10.45 42.32
N MET A 12 14.92 10.12 42.85
CA MET A 12 13.81 9.54 42.07
C MET A 12 13.25 10.52 41.02
N ILE A 13 13.14 11.81 41.34
CA ILE A 13 12.70 12.85 40.38
C ILE A 13 13.71 13.04 39.25
N ILE A 14 15.01 13.05 39.56
CA ILE A 14 16.05 13.16 38.53
C ILE A 14 16.05 11.92 37.62
N LEU A 15 15.86 10.73 38.19
CA LEU A 15 15.76 9.49 37.43
C LEU A 15 14.53 9.47 36.51
N SER A 16 13.38 9.99 36.94
CA SER A 16 12.18 10.08 36.09
C SER A 16 12.34 11.09 34.95
N LEU A 17 13.06 12.20 35.19
CA LEU A 17 13.41 13.18 34.15
C LEU A 17 14.34 12.57 33.09
N ILE A 18 15.34 11.78 33.50
CA ILE A 18 16.24 11.09 32.55
C ILE A 18 15.48 10.04 31.72
N PHE A 19 14.54 9.31 32.31
CA PHE A 19 13.67 8.37 31.57
C PHE A 19 12.65 9.06 30.63
N SER A 20 12.29 10.31 30.88
CA SER A 20 11.43 11.07 29.96
C SER A 20 12.17 11.62 28.73
N PHE A 21 13.50 11.73 28.79
CA PHE A 21 14.33 12.14 27.63
C PHE A 21 14.71 10.98 26.71
N SER A 22 14.51 9.72 27.12
CA SER A 22 14.73 8.54 26.28
C SER A 22 13.51 8.17 25.43
N THR A 23 12.61 9.12 25.14
CA THR A 23 11.72 8.97 23.97
C THR A 23 12.60 8.81 22.74
N ILE A 24 12.67 7.57 22.29
CA ILE A 24 13.36 7.07 21.12
C ILE A 24 13.17 8.10 20.00
N LEU A 25 14.26 8.69 19.52
CA LEU A 25 14.29 9.15 18.13
C LEU A 25 14.10 7.89 17.31
N VAL A 26 12.85 7.55 17.05
CA VAL A 26 12.50 6.72 15.92
C VAL A 26 12.99 7.59 14.78
N ASN A 27 14.17 7.26 14.24
CA ASN A 27 14.48 7.59 12.87
C ASN A 27 13.36 6.93 12.08
N GLY A 28 12.28 7.70 11.87
CA GLY A 28 11.35 7.47 10.81
C GLY A 28 12.16 7.70 9.56
N ASP A 29 12.92 6.68 9.17
CA ASP A 29 13.09 6.34 7.79
C ASP A 29 11.70 5.90 7.30
N GLN A 30 10.76 6.86 7.28
CA GLN A 30 9.53 6.76 6.53
C GLN A 30 9.85 7.14 5.09
N ASP A 31 10.91 6.55 4.53
CA ASP A 31 11.07 6.40 3.10
C ASP A 31 10.09 5.31 2.64
N HIS A 32 8.80 5.51 2.92
CA HIS A 32 7.72 4.94 2.11
C HIS A 32 7.64 5.74 0.81
N GLU A 33 8.78 5.92 0.13
CA GLU A 33 8.82 6.46 -1.21
C GLU A 33 8.19 5.39 -2.10
N PHE A 34 7.00 5.69 -2.62
CA PHE A 34 6.26 4.84 -3.54
C PHE A 34 7.14 4.35 -4.71
N VAL A 35 7.99 5.27 -5.16
CA VAL A 35 8.90 5.12 -6.27
C VAL A 35 10.31 5.13 -5.71
N ARG A 36 10.98 3.98 -5.69
CA ARG A 36 12.40 3.96 -5.29
C ARG A 36 13.29 3.98 -6.52
N SER A 37 14.23 4.91 -6.56
CA SER A 37 15.32 4.87 -7.54
C SER A 37 16.30 3.75 -7.19
N MET A 38 16.65 2.92 -8.18
CA MET A 38 17.62 1.83 -8.00
C MET A 38 19.01 2.25 -8.50
N ASP A 39 20.08 1.75 -7.84
CA ASP A 39 21.45 2.08 -8.23
C ASP A 39 21.75 1.55 -9.64
N ARG A 40 21.92 2.51 -10.55
CA ARG A 40 22.14 2.29 -11.98
C ARG A 40 23.45 1.55 -12.24
N LYS A 41 24.49 1.80 -11.43
CA LYS A 41 25.81 1.15 -11.59
C LYS A 41 25.73 -0.33 -11.24
N LEU A 42 24.97 -0.68 -10.20
CA LEU A 42 24.77 -2.08 -9.80
C LEU A 42 23.99 -2.89 -10.84
N LEU A 43 23.18 -2.23 -11.67
CA LEU A 43 22.34 -2.86 -12.69
C LEU A 43 22.93 -2.77 -14.11
N GLY A 44 24.12 -2.21 -14.27
CA GLY A 44 24.75 -1.99 -15.58
C GLY A 44 24.05 -0.96 -16.46
N LEU A 45 23.16 -0.13 -15.91
CA LEU A 45 22.42 0.90 -16.63
C LEU A 45 23.29 2.14 -16.84
N LYS A 46 23.42 2.59 -18.09
CA LYS A 46 24.31 3.73 -18.44
C LYS A 46 23.55 5.04 -18.56
N LYS A 47 22.48 5.06 -19.35
CA LYS A 47 21.63 6.26 -19.58
C LYS A 47 20.22 6.09 -19.04
N GLU A 48 19.78 4.86 -18.89
CA GLU A 48 18.45 4.45 -18.48
C GLU A 48 18.25 4.68 -16.98
N LYS A 49 17.02 5.03 -16.59
CA LYS A 49 16.58 5.08 -15.19
C LYS A 49 15.74 3.83 -14.92
N LEU A 50 15.87 3.30 -13.71
CA LEU A 50 14.99 2.25 -13.21
C LEU A 50 14.27 2.75 -11.97
N SER A 51 12.96 2.51 -11.95
CA SER A 51 12.06 2.84 -10.85
C SER A 51 11.35 1.56 -10.41
N HIS A 52 11.34 1.32 -9.10
CA HIS A 52 10.55 0.25 -8.49
C HIS A 52 9.32 0.87 -7.81
N PHE A 53 8.14 0.36 -8.17
CA PHE A 53 6.85 0.80 -7.64
C PHE A 53 6.22 -0.30 -6.80
N LYS A 54 5.70 0.05 -5.62
CA LYS A 54 4.85 -0.83 -4.82
C LYS A 54 3.53 -0.14 -4.48
N VAL A 55 2.46 -0.57 -5.14
CA VAL A 55 1.08 -0.11 -4.88
C VAL A 55 0.21 -1.25 -4.36
N TYR A 56 -0.89 -0.88 -3.72
CA TYR A 56 -2.03 -1.73 -3.46
C TYR A 56 -3.18 -1.31 -4.38
N TRP A 57 -3.72 -2.27 -5.15
CA TRP A 57 -4.81 -2.08 -6.09
C TRP A 57 -6.13 -2.55 -5.47
N HIS A 58 -7.15 -1.67 -5.49
CA HIS A 58 -8.41 -1.89 -4.77
C HIS A 58 -9.59 -2.09 -5.73
N ASP A 59 -9.93 -3.34 -6.00
CA ASP A 59 -11.07 -3.74 -6.83
C ASP A 59 -12.37 -3.72 -5.99
N ILE A 60 -13.13 -2.62 -6.05
CA ILE A 60 -14.32 -2.42 -5.21
C ILE A 60 -15.57 -2.77 -6.01
N LEU A 61 -16.06 -3.98 -5.80
CA LEU A 61 -17.19 -4.56 -6.55
C LEU A 61 -18.58 -4.18 -6.01
N THR A 62 -18.67 -3.73 -4.75
CA THR A 62 -19.93 -3.51 -4.04
C THR A 62 -19.89 -2.25 -3.17
N GLY A 63 -21.00 -1.90 -2.53
CA GLY A 63 -21.14 -0.70 -1.70
C GLY A 63 -21.76 0.48 -2.46
N PRO A 64 -21.85 1.66 -1.83
CA PRO A 64 -22.52 2.83 -2.41
C PRO A 64 -21.77 3.43 -3.60
N ASN A 65 -20.43 3.26 -3.64
CA ASN A 65 -19.56 3.82 -4.68
C ASN A 65 -18.56 2.75 -5.17
N PRO A 66 -19.03 1.73 -5.93
CA PRO A 66 -18.13 0.71 -6.49
C PRO A 66 -17.21 1.33 -7.54
N SER A 67 -15.95 0.89 -7.56
CA SER A 67 -14.94 1.32 -8.53
C SER A 67 -14.83 0.37 -9.73
N SER A 68 -15.56 -0.74 -9.70
CA SER A 68 -15.56 -1.77 -10.75
C SER A 68 -16.98 -2.20 -11.11
N ILE A 69 -17.39 -1.87 -12.33
CA ILE A 69 -18.75 -2.08 -12.81
C ILE A 69 -18.75 -3.16 -13.89
N GLN A 70 -19.64 -4.14 -13.76
CA GLN A 70 -19.86 -5.13 -14.82
C GLN A 70 -20.52 -4.46 -16.02
N VAL A 71 -19.87 -4.54 -17.18
CA VAL A 71 -20.36 -3.98 -18.45
C VAL A 71 -20.80 -5.06 -19.43
N VAL A 72 -20.28 -6.29 -19.29
CA VAL A 72 -20.74 -7.46 -20.04
C VAL A 72 -20.99 -8.60 -19.04
N PRO A 73 -22.21 -9.13 -18.95
CA PRO A 73 -22.48 -10.32 -18.14
C PRO A 73 -21.91 -11.58 -18.79
N PRO A 74 -21.59 -12.62 -18.01
CA PRO A 74 -21.27 -13.93 -18.57
C PRO A 74 -22.50 -14.54 -19.24
N LEU A 75 -22.31 -15.30 -20.31
CA LEU A 75 -23.42 -15.93 -21.05
C LEU A 75 -24.15 -16.99 -20.21
N ASN A 76 -23.40 -17.72 -19.37
CA ASN A 76 -23.90 -18.82 -18.56
C ASN A 76 -23.44 -18.68 -17.11
N THR A 77 -24.12 -19.35 -16.19
CA THR A 77 -23.71 -19.47 -14.77
C THR A 77 -22.57 -20.47 -14.58
N SER A 78 -21.45 -20.28 -15.29
CA SER A 78 -20.24 -21.07 -15.05
C SER A 78 -19.50 -20.56 -13.82
N ILE A 79 -18.76 -21.45 -13.16
CA ILE A 79 -17.92 -21.10 -12.00
C ILE A 79 -16.87 -20.05 -12.38
N THR A 80 -16.37 -20.10 -13.61
CA THR A 80 -15.35 -19.19 -14.14
C THR A 80 -15.90 -17.84 -14.61
N ALA A 81 -17.23 -17.76 -14.82
CA ALA A 81 -17.89 -16.61 -15.44
C ALA A 81 -17.24 -16.15 -16.76
N PHE A 82 -16.75 -17.10 -17.57
CA PHE A 82 -16.09 -16.82 -18.85
C PHE A 82 -16.88 -15.82 -19.73
N GLY A 83 -16.17 -14.81 -20.23
CA GLY A 83 -16.74 -13.72 -21.03
C GLY A 83 -17.29 -12.52 -20.25
N LEU A 84 -17.39 -12.60 -18.92
CA LEU A 84 -17.72 -11.44 -18.08
C LEU A 84 -16.66 -10.35 -18.25
N VAL A 85 -17.09 -9.09 -18.42
CA VAL A 85 -16.20 -7.91 -18.49
C VAL A 85 -16.59 -6.86 -17.44
N ARG A 86 -15.60 -6.32 -16.73
CA ARG A 86 -15.75 -5.22 -15.77
C ARG A 86 -14.90 -4.02 -16.18
N MET A 87 -15.53 -2.84 -16.25
CA MET A 87 -14.84 -1.56 -16.39
C MET A 87 -14.39 -1.08 -15.01
N ILE A 88 -13.16 -0.59 -14.92
CA ILE A 88 -12.50 -0.26 -13.65
C ILE A 88 -11.96 1.18 -13.63
N ASP A 89 -12.15 1.86 -12.50
CA ASP A 89 -11.47 3.09 -12.10
C ASP A 89 -11.00 2.93 -10.63
N ASN A 90 -10.07 2.00 -10.42
CA ASN A 90 -9.72 1.50 -9.10
C ASN A 90 -8.64 2.34 -8.42
N PRO A 91 -8.75 2.65 -7.12
CA PRO A 91 -7.69 3.31 -6.37
C PRO A 91 -6.38 2.52 -6.33
N LEU A 92 -5.26 3.23 -6.38
CA LEU A 92 -3.93 2.72 -6.05
C LEU A 92 -3.40 3.45 -4.82
N THR A 93 -3.03 2.73 -3.77
CA THR A 93 -2.55 3.31 -2.51
C THR A 93 -1.21 2.75 -2.05
N LEU A 94 -0.57 3.42 -1.08
CA LEU A 94 0.72 2.98 -0.50
C LEU A 94 0.60 1.77 0.43
N GLY A 95 -0.56 1.59 1.07
CA GLY A 95 -0.83 0.52 2.01
C GLY A 95 -2.06 -0.29 1.64
N PRO A 96 -2.25 -1.47 2.24
CA PRO A 96 -3.41 -2.31 1.97
C PRO A 96 -4.72 -1.69 2.49
N GLU A 97 -4.65 -0.74 3.41
CA GLU A 97 -5.82 -0.06 3.94
C GLU A 97 -6.32 1.04 2.99
N MET A 98 -7.64 1.11 2.80
CA MET A 98 -8.29 2.15 1.97
C MET A 98 -8.06 3.58 2.47
N SER A 99 -7.72 3.75 3.74
CA SER A 99 -7.37 5.05 4.35
C SER A 99 -5.93 5.47 4.07
N SER A 100 -5.09 4.58 3.52
CA SER A 100 -3.71 4.92 3.17
C SER A 100 -3.67 5.91 1.99
N ARG A 101 -2.52 6.59 1.84
CA ARG A 101 -2.33 7.62 0.82
C ARG A 101 -2.62 7.08 -0.58
N LEU A 102 -3.50 7.77 -1.30
CA LEU A 102 -3.79 7.55 -2.72
C LEU A 102 -2.63 8.08 -3.57
N VAL A 103 -2.12 7.25 -4.48
CA VAL A 103 -0.98 7.62 -5.35
C VAL A 103 -1.32 7.53 -6.84
N GLY A 104 -2.50 7.02 -7.17
CA GLY A 104 -2.96 6.93 -8.55
C GLY A 104 -4.23 6.11 -8.68
N LYS A 105 -4.54 5.75 -9.92
CA LYS A 105 -5.66 4.87 -10.26
C LYS A 105 -5.28 3.86 -11.34
N ALA A 106 -5.88 2.67 -11.28
CA ALA A 106 -5.89 1.70 -12.36
C ALA A 106 -7.18 1.87 -13.18
N GLN A 107 -7.03 2.21 -14.45
CA GLN A 107 -8.14 2.58 -15.34
C GLN A 107 -8.15 1.72 -16.59
N GLY A 108 -9.29 1.10 -16.89
CA GLY A 108 -9.43 0.20 -18.03
C GLY A 108 -10.49 -0.86 -17.76
N PHE A 109 -10.23 -2.11 -18.14
CA PHE A 109 -11.12 -3.22 -17.85
C PHE A 109 -10.37 -4.53 -17.60
N TYR A 110 -11.08 -5.50 -17.04
CA TYR A 110 -10.66 -6.88 -17.06
C TYR A 110 -11.80 -7.80 -17.51
N ALA A 111 -11.43 -8.97 -18.05
CA ALA A 111 -12.36 -9.98 -18.52
C ALA A 111 -12.01 -11.37 -17.99
N GLN A 112 -13.03 -12.17 -17.69
CA GLN A 112 -12.87 -13.59 -17.40
C GLN A 112 -12.53 -14.34 -18.69
N ALA A 113 -11.28 -14.77 -18.81
CA ALA A 113 -10.66 -15.22 -20.06
C ALA A 113 -10.34 -16.72 -20.11
N SER A 114 -10.57 -17.48 -19.02
CA SER A 114 -10.37 -18.93 -18.99
C SER A 114 -11.70 -19.67 -18.82
N GLN A 115 -11.87 -20.76 -19.57
CA GLN A 115 -13.07 -21.60 -19.49
C GLN A 115 -12.96 -22.65 -18.38
N GLN A 116 -11.75 -23.13 -18.10
CA GLN A 116 -11.48 -24.22 -17.16
C GLN A 116 -11.19 -23.71 -15.74
N ASP A 117 -10.48 -22.58 -15.64
CA ASP A 117 -10.00 -22.01 -14.38
C ASP A 117 -10.40 -20.54 -14.25
N LEU A 118 -10.26 -19.95 -13.07
CA LEU A 118 -10.34 -18.50 -12.92
C LEU A 118 -9.10 -17.86 -13.56
N GLY A 119 -9.31 -17.02 -14.57
CA GLY A 119 -8.23 -16.36 -15.28
C GLY A 119 -8.69 -15.02 -15.82
N LEU A 120 -7.96 -13.96 -15.48
CA LEU A 120 -8.27 -12.60 -15.89
C LEU A 120 -7.35 -12.14 -17.01
N LEU A 121 -7.91 -11.55 -18.06
CA LEU A 121 -7.19 -10.68 -18.98
C LEU A 121 -7.39 -9.24 -18.52
N MET A 122 -6.28 -8.52 -18.30
CA MET A 122 -6.28 -7.14 -17.84
C MET A 122 -5.85 -6.23 -19.00
N ALA A 123 -6.64 -5.20 -19.30
CA ALA A 123 -6.28 -4.14 -20.23
C ALA A 123 -6.51 -2.80 -19.54
N MET A 124 -5.45 -2.26 -18.93
CA MET A 124 -5.54 -1.07 -18.08
C MET A 124 -4.27 -0.24 -18.08
N ASN A 125 -4.42 1.03 -17.74
CA ASN A 125 -3.34 1.96 -17.44
C ASN A 125 -3.21 2.14 -15.94
N LEU A 126 -1.98 2.31 -15.45
CA LEU A 126 -1.70 2.81 -14.11
C LEU A 126 -1.42 4.32 -14.21
N ALA A 127 -2.40 5.13 -13.86
CA ALA A 127 -2.32 6.59 -13.89
C ALA A 127 -1.89 7.12 -12.52
N PHE A 128 -0.58 7.36 -12.36
CA PHE A 128 -0.02 7.98 -11.16
C PHE A 128 -0.29 9.49 -11.15
N ILE A 129 -0.60 10.03 -9.97
CA ILE A 129 -0.89 11.47 -9.77
C ILE A 129 0.19 12.17 -8.95
N GLU A 130 1.24 11.45 -8.59
CA GLU A 130 2.39 11.89 -7.79
C GLU A 130 3.70 11.57 -8.52
#